data_AF-A0A5C9BTJ1-F1
#
_entry.id   AF-A0A5C9BTJ1-F1
#
_cell.length_a   1.000
_cell.length_b   1.000
_cell.length_c   1.000
_cell.angle_alpha   90.00
_cell.angle_beta   90.00
_cell.angle_gamma   90.00
#
_symmetry.space_group_name_H-M   'P 1'
#
loop_
_entity.id
_entity.type
_entity.pdbx_description
1 polymer ?
#
loop_
_entity_poly.entity_id
_entity_poly.type
_entity_poly.pdbx_seq_one_letter_code
_entity_poly.pdbx_strand_id
1 'polypeptide(L)'
;MQIYNHNGKNDNMKKTALLALPISVALLVLPSAASAATVTNGGYAATDSIPFQWEELGTPAKTPVAGATRVLGSNDDSVTGSINLGFSFKFFNQAYTQVQITSNGLLTFGGSTTYNANTDLGQMMPFTTTPMIAVAWDDWTTTYSGTDGVYYKTQGAPGSQSFTVEWRNTKAYDPASNSNSSPVSFEAVLYEGTNAIEFRYLDMETGGSLVNPDASRGATATVGIRDENAYLNGRYLQWSNNQAVLTNNTAILITAVPEPESYAMLLAGLSLLGFTVRRRKGAAGQSA
;
A
#
# COMPACT_ATOMS: atom_id res chain seq x y z
N MET A 1 34.98 -28.32 -89.80
CA MET A 1 33.64 -27.70 -89.77
C MET A 1 33.57 -26.89 -88.48
N GLN A 2 33.63 -25.55 -88.60
CA GLN A 2 32.94 -24.51 -87.82
C GLN A 2 32.21 -24.96 -86.51
N ILE A 3 32.28 -24.35 -85.32
CA ILE A 3 32.27 -22.92 -84.90
C ILE A 3 32.50 -22.82 -83.35
N TYR A 4 33.15 -21.72 -82.94
CA TYR A 4 33.07 -20.85 -81.72
C TYR A 4 32.64 -21.40 -80.33
N ASN A 5 33.33 -21.15 -79.20
CA ASN A 5 33.77 -19.91 -78.51
C ASN A 5 32.78 -19.47 -77.41
N HIS A 6 33.17 -19.55 -76.12
CA HIS A 6 33.08 -18.40 -75.19
C HIS A 6 33.84 -18.62 -73.88
N ASN A 7 34.85 -17.76 -73.68
CA ASN A 7 35.32 -17.06 -72.48
C ASN A 7 34.63 -17.40 -71.14
N GLY A 8 35.32 -17.49 -70.00
CA GLY A 8 36.72 -17.23 -69.69
C GLY A 8 36.91 -16.91 -68.20
N LYS A 9 38.15 -17.17 -67.70
CA LYS A 9 38.87 -16.50 -66.60
C LYS A 9 38.23 -16.52 -65.19
N ASN A 10 38.94 -16.69 -64.07
CA ASN A 10 40.37 -16.66 -63.76
C ASN A 10 40.59 -17.23 -62.33
N ASP A 11 41.66 -18.00 -62.20
CA ASP A 11 42.67 -18.05 -61.12
C ASP A 11 42.31 -17.67 -59.67
N ASN A 12 42.37 -18.71 -58.82
CA ASN A 12 42.41 -18.64 -57.37
C ASN A 12 43.80 -18.19 -56.86
N MET A 13 43.91 -16.97 -56.32
CA MET A 13 45.02 -16.58 -55.44
C MET A 13 44.58 -16.58 -53.97
N LYS A 14 45.34 -17.30 -53.15
CA LYS A 14 45.22 -17.42 -51.69
C LYS A 14 45.42 -16.06 -51.02
N LYS A 15 44.49 -15.67 -50.13
CA LYS A 15 44.68 -14.59 -49.15
C LYS A 15 44.43 -15.13 -47.74
N THR A 16 45.47 -15.11 -46.91
CA THR A 16 45.47 -15.43 -45.49
C THR A 16 44.71 -14.32 -44.75
N ALA A 17 43.56 -14.66 -44.13
CA ALA A 17 42.78 -13.72 -43.33
C ALA A 17 43.23 -13.77 -41.86
N LEU A 18 43.70 -12.64 -41.32
CA LEU A 18 43.83 -12.45 -39.88
C LEU A 18 42.41 -12.32 -39.28
N LEU A 19 42.03 -13.23 -38.38
CA LEU A 19 40.83 -13.08 -37.56
C LEU A 19 41.09 -12.01 -36.48
N ALA A 20 40.40 -10.87 -36.59
CA ALA A 20 40.23 -9.95 -35.47
C ALA A 20 39.14 -10.50 -34.54
N LEU A 21 39.50 -10.83 -33.29
CA LEU A 21 38.54 -11.17 -32.24
C LEU A 21 37.80 -9.89 -31.80
N PRO A 22 36.45 -9.87 -31.76
CA PRO A 22 35.73 -8.74 -31.21
C PRO A 22 35.89 -8.72 -29.69
N ILE A 23 36.40 -7.62 -29.15
CA ILE A 23 36.34 -7.31 -27.72
C ILE A 23 34.87 -7.02 -27.40
N SER A 24 34.15 -8.01 -26.87
CA SER A 24 32.83 -7.80 -26.29
C SER A 24 32.97 -7.00 -25.00
N VAL A 25 32.63 -5.71 -25.03
CA VAL A 25 32.42 -4.92 -23.83
C VAL A 25 31.15 -5.46 -23.16
N ALA A 26 31.30 -6.23 -22.09
CA ALA A 26 30.19 -6.58 -21.23
C ALA A 26 29.70 -5.30 -20.54
N LEU A 27 28.60 -4.74 -21.03
CA LEU A 27 27.90 -3.66 -20.34
C LEU A 27 27.30 -4.27 -19.08
N LEU A 28 27.90 -3.98 -17.91
CA LEU A 28 27.35 -4.34 -16.61
C LEU A 28 26.06 -3.54 -16.44
N VAL A 29 24.92 -4.13 -16.81
CA VAL A 29 23.60 -3.59 -16.46
C VAL A 29 23.46 -3.80 -14.95
N LEU A 30 23.77 -2.75 -14.18
CA LEU A 30 23.35 -2.70 -12.78
C LEU A 30 21.81 -2.76 -12.78
N PRO A 31 21.19 -3.59 -11.92
CA PRO A 31 19.75 -3.50 -11.75
C PRO A 31 19.42 -2.06 -11.37
N SER A 32 18.55 -1.40 -12.15
CA SER A 32 17.96 -0.15 -11.71
C SER A 32 17.30 -0.44 -10.37
N ALA A 33 17.77 0.17 -9.29
CA ALA A 33 17.00 0.18 -8.06
C ALA A 33 15.60 0.68 -8.43
N ALA A 34 14.57 -0.16 -8.24
CA ALA A 34 13.21 0.28 -8.45
C ALA A 34 13.03 1.54 -7.61
N SER A 35 12.66 2.65 -8.23
CA SER A 35 12.35 3.86 -7.49
C SER A 35 11.13 3.56 -6.64
N ALA A 36 11.21 3.92 -5.36
CA ALA A 36 10.08 4.08 -4.47
C ALA A 36 8.87 4.62 -5.23
N ALA A 37 7.72 3.95 -5.17
CA ALA A 37 6.48 4.60 -5.56
C ALA A 37 6.11 5.62 -4.48
N THR A 38 5.67 6.80 -4.90
CA THR A 38 5.17 7.85 -3.99
C THR A 38 3.95 8.49 -4.61
N VAL A 39 2.87 8.57 -3.84
CA VAL A 39 1.62 9.24 -4.23
C VAL A 39 1.31 10.30 -3.20
N THR A 40 0.89 11.49 -3.63
CA THR A 40 0.49 12.58 -2.74
C THR A 40 -0.84 13.16 -3.18
N ASN A 41 -1.83 13.19 -2.30
CA ASN A 41 -3.11 13.86 -2.53
C ASN A 41 -3.85 14.08 -1.19
N GLY A 42 -4.83 15.00 -1.17
CA GLY A 42 -5.75 15.16 -0.03
C GLY A 42 -5.09 15.51 1.31
N GLY A 43 -3.87 16.05 1.31
CA GLY A 43 -3.09 16.33 2.52
C GLY A 43 -2.29 15.13 3.06
N TYR A 44 -2.12 14.09 2.25
CA TYR A 44 -1.37 12.88 2.61
C TYR A 44 -0.32 12.53 1.55
N ALA A 45 0.69 11.76 1.97
CA ALA A 45 1.69 11.13 1.13
C ALA A 45 1.75 9.64 1.47
N ALA A 46 1.84 8.80 0.45
CA ALA A 46 2.00 7.35 0.56
C ALA A 46 3.30 6.91 -0.12
N THR A 47 4.01 5.95 0.47
CA THR A 47 5.22 5.35 -0.11
C THR A 47 5.35 3.87 0.24
N ASP A 48 5.91 3.08 -0.67
CA ASP A 48 6.26 1.66 -0.47
C ASP A 48 7.70 1.45 0.02
N SER A 49 8.45 2.53 0.26
CA SER A 49 9.86 2.47 0.67
C SER A 49 10.05 2.34 2.17
N ILE A 50 9.34 1.36 2.74
CA ILE A 50 9.47 0.96 4.13
C ILE A 50 9.71 -0.54 4.21
N PRO A 51 10.42 -1.02 5.24
CA PRO A 51 10.60 -2.46 5.44
C PRO A 51 9.26 -3.12 5.76
N PHE A 52 9.00 -4.26 5.13
CA PHE A 52 7.88 -5.13 5.50
C PHE A 52 8.14 -5.79 6.85
N GLN A 53 7.14 -5.76 7.73
CA GLN A 53 7.11 -6.50 9.00
C GLN A 53 5.71 -7.06 9.19
N TRP A 54 5.56 -8.38 9.37
CA TRP A 54 4.26 -9.01 9.62
C TRP A 54 3.99 -9.14 11.12
N GLU A 55 2.78 -8.84 11.56
CA GLU A 55 2.29 -9.22 12.88
C GLU A 55 1.27 -10.36 12.74
N GLU A 56 1.39 -11.40 13.54
CA GLU A 56 0.43 -12.51 13.53
C GLU A 56 -0.62 -12.28 14.61
N LEU A 57 -1.90 -12.08 14.25
CA LEU A 57 -3.00 -11.84 15.21
C LEU A 57 -3.91 -13.07 15.34
N GLY A 58 -3.93 -13.96 14.35
CA GLY A 58 -4.67 -15.22 14.35
C GLY A 58 -3.79 -16.48 14.26
N THR A 59 -4.33 -17.61 14.68
CA THR A 59 -3.71 -18.94 14.48
C THR A 59 -4.47 -19.73 13.43
N PRO A 60 -3.88 -20.79 12.84
CA PRO A 60 -4.61 -21.71 11.96
C PRO A 60 -5.88 -22.31 12.59
N ALA A 61 -5.93 -22.43 13.92
CA ALA A 61 -7.11 -22.91 14.64
C ALA A 61 -8.20 -21.82 14.84
N LYS A 62 -8.18 -20.73 14.07
CA LYS A 62 -9.06 -19.56 14.19
C LYS A 62 -9.07 -18.90 15.58
N THR A 63 -8.04 -19.17 16.38
CA THR A 63 -7.91 -18.65 17.74
C THR A 63 -7.03 -17.41 17.68
N PRO A 64 -7.46 -16.26 18.25
CA PRO A 64 -6.61 -15.09 18.38
C PRO A 64 -5.34 -15.41 19.17
N VAL A 65 -4.24 -14.76 18.83
CA VAL A 65 -3.05 -14.73 19.70
C VAL A 65 -3.34 -13.90 20.96
N ALA A 66 -2.46 -13.97 21.96
CA ALA A 66 -2.62 -13.20 23.19
C ALA A 66 -2.75 -11.68 22.90
N GLY A 67 -3.82 -11.08 23.44
CA GLY A 67 -4.14 -9.65 23.27
C GLY A 67 -4.88 -9.31 21.99
N ALA A 68 -4.98 -10.22 21.02
CA ALA A 68 -5.81 -10.03 19.83
C ALA A 68 -7.25 -10.48 20.07
N THR A 69 -8.17 -9.98 19.24
CA THR A 69 -9.58 -10.39 19.21
C THR A 69 -9.99 -10.72 17.79
N ARG A 70 -10.68 -11.84 17.59
CA ARG A 70 -11.34 -12.18 16.31
C ARG A 70 -12.70 -11.50 16.26
N VAL A 71 -12.93 -10.66 15.27
CA VAL A 71 -14.15 -9.83 15.18
C VAL A 71 -15.08 -10.25 14.05
N LEU A 72 -14.55 -10.89 13.01
CA LEU A 72 -15.36 -11.44 11.92
C LEU A 72 -14.84 -12.81 11.51
N GLY A 73 -15.75 -13.67 11.06
CA GLY A 73 -15.37 -14.93 10.43
C GLY A 73 -16.53 -15.88 10.19
N SER A 74 -16.40 -16.72 9.16
CA SER A 74 -17.53 -17.38 8.51
C SER A 74 -18.56 -16.36 8.00
N ASN A 75 -18.08 -15.21 7.55
CA ASN A 75 -18.87 -14.06 7.16
C ASN A 75 -18.57 -13.62 5.73
N ASP A 76 -19.55 -12.96 5.15
CA ASP A 76 -19.54 -12.25 3.89
C ASP A 76 -20.29 -10.92 4.07
N ASP A 77 -19.87 -9.86 3.39
CA ASP A 77 -20.48 -8.51 3.45
C ASP A 77 -20.88 -8.06 4.86
N SER A 78 -19.94 -8.19 5.79
CA SER A 78 -20.20 -7.95 7.21
C SER A 78 -19.34 -6.82 7.75
N VAL A 79 -19.85 -6.15 8.77
CA VAL A 79 -19.16 -5.07 9.48
C VAL A 79 -19.29 -5.25 10.99
N THR A 80 -18.27 -4.86 11.73
CA THR A 80 -18.29 -4.89 13.19
C THR A 80 -19.16 -3.76 13.76
N GLY A 81 -19.53 -3.88 15.05
CA GLY A 81 -19.85 -2.69 15.83
C GLY A 81 -18.63 -1.77 16.01
N SER A 82 -18.80 -0.64 16.71
CA SER A 82 -17.68 0.26 17.01
C SER A 82 -16.65 -0.42 17.92
N ILE A 83 -15.40 -0.44 17.46
CA ILE A 83 -14.25 -0.96 18.22
C ILE A 83 -13.44 0.22 18.73
N ASN A 84 -13.12 0.24 20.02
CA ASN A 84 -12.25 1.26 20.60
C ASN A 84 -10.80 1.05 20.14
N LEU A 85 -10.18 2.11 19.62
CA LEU A 85 -8.77 2.08 19.20
C LEU A 85 -7.81 1.94 20.39
N GLY A 86 -8.21 2.48 21.55
CA GLY A 86 -7.37 2.63 22.74
C GLY A 86 -6.60 3.96 22.79
N PHE A 87 -6.72 4.79 21.74
CA PHE A 87 -6.14 6.12 21.65
C PHE A 87 -6.97 7.02 20.71
N SER A 88 -6.65 8.31 20.68
CA SER A 88 -7.20 9.26 19.71
C SER A 88 -6.34 9.28 18.45
N PHE A 89 -6.91 8.87 17.32
CA PHE A 89 -6.27 8.87 16.01
C PHE A 89 -6.76 10.05 15.17
N LYS A 90 -5.85 10.88 14.65
CA LYS A 90 -6.17 12.03 13.81
C LYS A 90 -6.17 11.64 12.33
N PHE A 91 -7.35 11.61 11.73
CA PHE A 91 -7.57 11.27 10.32
C PHE A 91 -8.32 12.40 9.62
N PHE A 92 -7.79 12.90 8.51
CA PHE A 92 -8.30 14.09 7.80
C PHE A 92 -8.61 15.27 8.75
N ASN A 93 -7.68 15.55 9.66
CA ASN A 93 -7.78 16.60 10.69
C ASN A 93 -8.90 16.42 11.74
N GLN A 94 -9.61 15.30 11.73
CA GLN A 94 -10.60 14.93 12.75
C GLN A 94 -10.05 13.84 13.67
N ALA A 95 -10.40 13.90 14.95
CA ALA A 95 -9.99 12.92 15.94
C ALA A 95 -11.04 11.81 16.07
N TYR A 96 -10.59 10.56 15.99
CA TYR A 96 -11.40 9.37 16.16
C TYR A 96 -10.84 8.49 17.26
N THR A 97 -11.71 7.93 18.10
CA THR A 97 -11.34 6.96 19.14
C THR A 97 -11.92 5.58 18.89
N GLN A 98 -12.74 5.45 17.84
CA GLN A 98 -13.43 4.23 17.46
C GLN A 98 -13.37 4.04 15.94
N VAL A 99 -13.45 2.77 15.54
CA VAL A 99 -13.42 2.33 14.15
C VAL A 99 -14.39 1.16 13.95
N GLN A 100 -14.93 1.02 12.75
CA GLN A 100 -15.62 -0.19 12.31
C GLN A 100 -14.79 -0.89 11.24
N ILE A 101 -14.82 -2.22 11.23
CA ILE A 101 -14.00 -3.06 10.34
C ILE A 101 -14.94 -3.92 9.51
N THR A 102 -14.72 -3.99 8.19
CA THR A 102 -15.52 -4.83 7.29
C THR A 102 -14.79 -6.11 6.91
N SER A 103 -15.51 -7.14 6.47
CA SER A 103 -14.92 -8.31 5.80
C SER A 103 -14.14 -7.90 4.53
N ASN A 104 -14.59 -6.84 3.89
CA ASN A 104 -14.19 -6.36 2.57
C ASN A 104 -12.94 -5.46 2.60
N GLY A 105 -12.06 -5.58 3.61
CA GLY A 105 -10.78 -4.85 3.63
C GLY A 105 -10.90 -3.33 3.88
N LEU A 106 -11.99 -2.89 4.51
CA LEU A 106 -12.21 -1.48 4.89
C LEU A 106 -12.16 -1.27 6.41
N LEU A 107 -11.65 -0.10 6.79
CA LEU A 107 -11.91 0.52 8.08
C LEU A 107 -12.72 1.80 7.85
N THR A 108 -13.79 2.02 8.62
CA THR A 108 -14.61 3.24 8.54
C THR A 108 -14.68 3.96 9.88
N PHE A 109 -14.88 5.27 9.84
CA PHE A 109 -14.91 6.13 11.03
C PHE A 109 -16.21 6.94 11.09
N GLY A 110 -16.90 6.91 12.23
CA GLY A 110 -18.14 7.68 12.40
C GLY A 110 -19.37 7.08 11.69
N GLY A 111 -19.25 5.87 11.17
CA GLY A 111 -20.34 5.08 10.58
C GLY A 111 -19.82 3.79 9.95
N SER A 112 -20.72 3.02 9.34
CA SER A 112 -20.43 1.67 8.84
C SER A 112 -20.95 1.48 7.42
N THR A 113 -20.33 0.55 6.70
CA THR A 113 -20.82 0.05 5.41
C THR A 113 -20.57 -1.46 5.33
N THR A 114 -21.41 -2.16 4.58
CA THR A 114 -21.19 -3.56 4.16
C THR A 114 -20.90 -3.65 2.66
N TYR A 115 -20.74 -2.51 1.99
CA TYR A 115 -20.61 -2.46 0.53
C TYR A 115 -19.32 -3.13 0.07
N ASN A 116 -19.45 -4.00 -0.92
CA ASN A 116 -18.41 -4.92 -1.36
C ASN A 116 -17.80 -4.53 -2.71
N ALA A 117 -18.58 -3.88 -3.56
CA ALA A 117 -18.06 -3.37 -4.83
C ALA A 117 -17.15 -2.16 -4.61
N ASN A 118 -15.87 -2.33 -4.92
CA ASN A 118 -14.87 -1.28 -4.85
C ASN A 118 -15.09 -0.22 -5.94
N THR A 119 -14.55 0.98 -5.72
CA THR A 119 -14.53 2.04 -6.72
C THR A 119 -13.35 2.98 -6.48
N ASP A 120 -13.14 3.93 -7.39
CA ASP A 120 -12.15 4.99 -7.27
C ASP A 120 -12.50 5.92 -6.10
N LEU A 121 -11.52 6.19 -5.23
CA LEU A 121 -11.72 6.94 -3.99
C LEU A 121 -12.07 8.42 -4.23
N GLY A 122 -11.78 8.97 -5.41
CA GLY A 122 -12.19 10.31 -5.82
C GLY A 122 -13.61 10.39 -6.37
N GLN A 123 -14.27 9.27 -6.61
CA GLN A 123 -15.63 9.24 -7.16
C GLN A 123 -16.71 9.26 -6.07
N MET A 124 -17.93 9.59 -6.50
CA MET A 124 -19.12 9.47 -5.66
C MET A 124 -19.38 8.00 -5.36
N MET A 125 -19.65 7.67 -4.09
CA MET A 125 -19.96 6.31 -3.65
C MET A 125 -21.48 6.10 -3.65
N PRO A 126 -21.96 4.88 -3.88
CA PRO A 126 -23.39 4.54 -3.85
C PRO A 126 -23.95 4.34 -2.43
N PHE A 127 -23.18 4.65 -1.38
CA PHE A 127 -23.54 4.52 0.03
C PHE A 127 -23.04 5.74 0.82
N THR A 128 -23.48 5.85 2.08
CA THR A 128 -23.08 6.96 2.97
C THR A 128 -21.57 7.02 3.11
N THR A 129 -20.97 8.11 2.63
CA THR A 129 -19.52 8.27 2.62
C THR A 129 -19.02 8.76 3.96
N THR A 130 -18.64 7.84 4.83
CA THR A 130 -17.82 8.17 6.00
C THR A 130 -16.34 8.14 5.63
N PRO A 131 -15.45 8.78 6.42
CA PRO A 131 -14.02 8.63 6.22
C PRO A 131 -13.64 7.15 6.32
N MET A 132 -12.80 6.71 5.40
CA MET A 132 -12.43 5.29 5.31
C MET A 132 -11.00 5.07 4.86
N ILE A 133 -10.49 3.91 5.27
CA ILE A 133 -9.20 3.35 4.89
C ILE A 133 -9.49 2.07 4.12
N ALA A 134 -9.08 2.05 2.85
CA ALA A 134 -9.17 0.89 1.95
C ALA A 134 -7.81 0.22 1.88
N VAL A 135 -7.65 -0.89 2.61
CA VAL A 135 -6.37 -1.60 2.73
C VAL A 135 -6.13 -2.45 1.49
N ALA A 136 -7.18 -3.19 1.12
CA ALA A 136 -7.36 -3.87 -0.15
C ALA A 136 -8.87 -4.04 -0.29
N TRP A 137 -9.60 -2.94 -0.56
CA TRP A 137 -11.05 -3.01 -0.61
C TRP A 137 -11.51 -3.75 -1.86
N ASP A 138 -12.16 -4.88 -1.64
CA ASP A 138 -12.71 -5.77 -2.65
C ASP A 138 -13.80 -6.66 -2.01
N ASP A 139 -14.42 -7.51 -2.80
CA ASP A 139 -15.42 -8.49 -2.36
C ASP A 139 -14.74 -9.70 -1.68
N TRP A 140 -14.44 -9.57 -0.38
CA TRP A 140 -13.70 -10.57 0.38
C TRP A 140 -14.58 -11.32 1.39
N THR A 141 -14.35 -12.62 1.51
CA THR A 141 -15.11 -13.49 2.41
C THR A 141 -14.23 -14.41 3.24
N THR A 142 -14.70 -14.69 4.45
CA THR A 142 -14.05 -15.52 5.48
C THR A 142 -14.80 -16.83 5.70
N THR A 143 -15.39 -17.38 4.64
CA THR A 143 -16.26 -18.57 4.67
C THR A 143 -15.58 -19.86 4.23
N TYR A 144 -14.33 -19.84 3.75
CA TYR A 144 -13.78 -20.91 2.92
C TYR A 144 -12.49 -21.55 3.43
N SER A 145 -11.57 -20.82 4.07
CA SER A 145 -10.19 -21.34 4.24
C SER A 145 -10.02 -22.24 5.47
N GLY A 146 -11.04 -22.33 6.32
CA GLY A 146 -10.97 -23.09 7.58
C GLY A 146 -9.99 -22.52 8.61
N THR A 147 -9.23 -21.48 8.25
CA THR A 147 -8.23 -20.78 9.07
C THR A 147 -8.38 -19.26 9.01
N ASP A 148 -9.42 -18.80 8.32
CA ASP A 148 -9.75 -17.41 8.02
C ASP A 148 -10.33 -16.64 9.20
N GLY A 149 -10.22 -15.32 9.13
CA GLY A 149 -10.90 -14.39 10.01
C GLY A 149 -10.34 -12.98 9.93
N VAL A 150 -11.08 -12.04 10.51
CA VAL A 150 -10.60 -10.68 10.74
C VAL A 150 -10.31 -10.50 12.21
N TYR A 151 -9.11 -10.03 12.53
CA TYR A 151 -8.61 -9.87 13.88
C TYR A 151 -8.16 -8.44 14.10
N TYR A 152 -8.19 -7.96 15.34
CA TYR A 152 -7.52 -6.71 15.71
C TYR A 152 -6.76 -6.86 17.02
N LYS A 153 -5.80 -5.97 17.22
CA LYS A 153 -5.01 -5.86 18.45
C LYS A 153 -4.55 -4.43 18.67
N THR A 154 -4.81 -3.89 19.86
CA THR A 154 -4.15 -2.67 20.35
C THR A 154 -2.98 -3.08 21.25
N GLN A 155 -1.81 -2.49 21.04
CA GLN A 155 -0.63 -2.77 21.86
C GLN A 155 0.30 -1.56 21.98
N GLY A 156 1.28 -1.67 22.87
CA GLY A 156 2.23 -0.59 23.18
C GLY A 156 1.86 0.19 24.44
N ALA A 157 2.73 1.12 24.83
CA ALA A 157 2.46 2.02 25.95
C ALA A 157 1.71 3.27 25.46
N PRO A 158 0.82 3.88 26.28
CA PRO A 158 0.13 5.12 25.92
C PRO A 158 1.09 6.21 25.40
N GLY A 159 0.70 6.86 24.31
CA GLY A 159 1.53 7.79 23.53
C GLY A 159 2.38 7.13 22.43
N SER A 160 2.43 5.80 22.40
CA SER A 160 3.21 5.01 21.42
C SER A 160 2.47 3.72 21.01
N GLN A 161 1.15 3.67 21.20
CA GLN A 161 0.36 2.49 20.84
C GLN A 161 0.23 2.32 19.32
N SER A 162 -0.03 1.09 18.91
CA SER A 162 -0.53 0.76 17.58
C SER A 162 -1.86 0.01 17.68
N PHE A 163 -2.73 0.22 16.70
CA PHE A 163 -3.93 -0.58 16.45
C PHE A 163 -3.75 -1.33 15.13
N THR A 164 -3.56 -2.64 15.20
CA THR A 164 -3.39 -3.51 14.03
C THR A 164 -4.69 -4.25 13.73
N VAL A 165 -5.08 -4.32 12.46
CA VAL A 165 -6.16 -5.15 11.94
C VAL A 165 -5.58 -6.11 10.91
N GLU A 166 -5.82 -7.41 11.08
CA GLU A 166 -5.41 -8.47 10.15
C GLU A 166 -6.66 -9.04 9.46
N TRP A 167 -6.66 -9.06 8.12
CA TRP A 167 -7.52 -9.94 7.32
C TRP A 167 -6.73 -11.19 6.99
N ARG A 168 -6.99 -12.26 7.73
CA ARG A 168 -6.26 -13.53 7.60
C ARG A 168 -6.95 -14.47 6.65
N ASN A 169 -6.19 -14.98 5.68
CA ASN A 169 -6.59 -16.04 4.76
C ASN A 169 -7.98 -15.82 4.16
N THR A 170 -8.33 -14.57 3.86
CA THR A 170 -9.61 -14.22 3.24
C THR A 170 -9.56 -14.58 1.76
N LYS A 171 -10.70 -14.94 1.16
CA LYS A 171 -10.76 -15.29 -0.26
C LYS A 171 -11.64 -14.29 -0.99
N ALA A 172 -11.37 -14.07 -2.27
CA ALA A 172 -12.31 -13.39 -3.13
C ALA A 172 -13.64 -14.15 -3.10
N TYR A 173 -14.74 -13.42 -2.91
CA TYR A 173 -16.07 -13.99 -2.99
C TYR A 173 -16.28 -14.59 -4.39
N ASP A 174 -16.95 -15.73 -4.41
CA ASP A 174 -17.30 -16.43 -5.64
C ASP A 174 -18.70 -17.01 -5.50
N PRO A 175 -19.69 -16.47 -6.24
CA PRO A 175 -21.06 -16.96 -6.17
C PRO A 175 -21.22 -18.37 -6.74
N ALA A 176 -20.27 -18.86 -7.54
CA ALA A 176 -20.29 -20.22 -8.07
C ALA A 176 -19.81 -21.25 -7.05
N SER A 177 -19.28 -20.82 -5.89
CA SER A 177 -18.74 -21.67 -4.82
C SER A 177 -17.73 -22.72 -5.32
N ASN A 178 -17.03 -22.41 -6.41
CA ASN A 178 -16.07 -23.29 -7.08
C ASN A 178 -14.68 -22.65 -7.21
N SER A 179 -14.46 -21.51 -6.55
CA SER A 179 -13.20 -20.77 -6.62
C SER A 179 -12.05 -21.57 -6.01
N ASN A 180 -11.13 -21.94 -6.90
CA ASN A 180 -9.76 -22.33 -6.54
C ASN A 180 -8.89 -21.09 -6.23
N SER A 181 -9.49 -19.93 -5.92
CA SER A 181 -8.71 -18.77 -5.52
C SER A 181 -7.92 -19.13 -4.26
N SER A 182 -6.66 -18.75 -4.23
CA SER A 182 -5.84 -18.84 -3.03
C SER A 182 -6.25 -17.73 -2.07
N PRO A 183 -6.25 -17.99 -0.76
CA PRO A 183 -6.54 -16.97 0.23
C PRO A 183 -5.41 -15.94 0.28
N VAL A 184 -5.76 -14.70 0.61
CA VAL A 184 -4.83 -13.58 0.79
C VAL A 184 -4.80 -13.13 2.24
N SER A 185 -3.68 -12.52 2.66
CA SER A 185 -3.52 -11.98 4.00
C SER A 185 -2.86 -10.61 3.98
N PHE A 186 -3.50 -9.64 4.64
CA PHE A 186 -3.05 -8.26 4.69
C PHE A 186 -3.46 -7.57 6.00
N GLU A 187 -2.76 -6.48 6.36
CA GLU A 187 -3.00 -5.71 7.56
C GLU A 187 -3.12 -4.22 7.31
N ALA A 188 -3.82 -3.54 8.22
CA ALA A 188 -3.64 -2.11 8.47
C ALA A 188 -3.16 -1.87 9.91
N VAL A 189 -2.23 -0.93 10.06
CA VAL A 189 -1.73 -0.47 11.36
C VAL A 189 -1.95 1.03 11.48
N LEU A 190 -2.59 1.46 12.57
CA LEU A 190 -2.75 2.86 12.94
C LEU A 190 -1.83 3.18 14.11
N TYR A 191 -0.99 4.21 13.98
CA TYR A 191 -0.01 4.58 15.01
C TYR A 191 -0.46 5.81 15.81
N GLU A 192 -0.52 5.70 17.14
CA GLU A 192 -0.97 6.76 18.05
C GLU A 192 -0.10 8.03 17.95
N GLY A 193 1.21 7.88 18.12
CA GLY A 193 2.12 9.03 18.27
C GLY A 193 2.29 9.86 16.99
N THR A 194 2.12 9.23 15.82
CA THR A 194 2.36 9.88 14.51
C THR A 194 1.09 10.11 13.71
N ASN A 195 0.00 9.40 14.03
CA ASN A 195 -1.18 9.28 13.18
C ASN A 195 -0.88 8.73 11.78
N ALA A 196 0.23 8.01 11.63
CA ALA A 196 0.55 7.30 10.40
C ALA A 196 -0.33 6.05 10.24
N ILE A 197 -0.53 5.66 8.99
CA ILE A 197 -1.23 4.46 8.59
C ILE A 197 -0.23 3.60 7.82
N GLU A 198 -0.15 2.31 8.13
CA GLU A 198 0.67 1.37 7.38
C GLU A 198 -0.20 0.23 6.87
N PHE A 199 -0.09 -0.08 5.58
CA PHE A 199 -0.65 -1.30 5.00
C PHE A 199 0.45 -2.33 4.83
N ARG A 200 0.14 -3.59 5.11
CA ARG A 200 1.09 -4.71 4.96
C ARG A 200 0.44 -5.82 4.16
N TYR A 201 1.16 -6.34 3.19
CA TYR A 201 0.67 -7.39 2.31
C TYR A 201 1.58 -8.61 2.46
N LEU A 202 1.11 -9.63 3.18
CA LEU A 202 1.86 -10.88 3.33
C LEU A 202 1.77 -11.72 2.06
N ASP A 203 0.54 -11.92 1.59
CA ASP A 203 0.22 -12.66 0.38
C ASP A 203 -1.00 -12.04 -0.30
N MET A 204 -0.85 -11.68 -1.57
CA MET A 204 -1.88 -11.08 -2.42
C MET A 204 -2.08 -11.87 -3.73
N GLU A 205 -1.59 -13.11 -3.82
CA GLU A 205 -1.77 -13.94 -5.01
C GLU A 205 -3.04 -14.78 -4.86
N THR A 206 -4.15 -14.32 -5.45
CA THR A 206 -5.40 -15.10 -5.46
C THR A 206 -5.37 -16.20 -6.52
N GLY A 207 -4.59 -16.01 -7.58
CA GLY A 207 -4.76 -16.72 -8.84
C GLY A 207 -6.09 -16.41 -9.54
N GLY A 208 -6.21 -16.83 -10.80
CA GLY A 208 -7.42 -16.72 -11.61
C GLY A 208 -8.04 -18.07 -11.96
N SER A 209 -9.29 -18.04 -12.44
CA SER A 209 -10.00 -19.19 -13.00
C SER A 209 -10.67 -18.80 -14.32
N LEU A 210 -11.26 -19.77 -15.02
CA LEU A 210 -12.06 -19.51 -16.23
C LEU A 210 -13.34 -18.72 -15.94
N VAL A 211 -13.82 -18.75 -14.68
CA VAL A 211 -15.08 -18.11 -14.27
C VAL A 211 -14.89 -16.85 -13.42
N ASN A 212 -13.70 -16.66 -12.83
CA ASN A 212 -13.38 -15.49 -12.03
C ASN A 212 -12.05 -14.91 -12.49
N PRO A 213 -12.00 -13.60 -12.81
CA PRO A 213 -10.77 -12.94 -13.21
C PRO A 213 -9.74 -13.02 -12.07
N ASP A 214 -8.47 -13.03 -12.46
CA ASP A 214 -7.37 -13.03 -11.51
C ASP A 214 -7.36 -11.72 -10.72
N ALA A 215 -7.64 -11.81 -9.41
CA ALA A 215 -7.60 -10.69 -8.47
C ALA A 215 -6.20 -10.50 -7.85
N SER A 216 -5.20 -11.27 -8.32
CA SER A 216 -3.85 -11.25 -7.78
C SER A 216 -3.27 -9.85 -7.79
N ARG A 217 -2.50 -9.56 -6.74
CA ARG A 217 -1.80 -8.29 -6.55
C ARG A 217 -2.75 -7.10 -6.49
N GLY A 218 -4.02 -7.31 -6.12
CA GLY A 218 -5.04 -6.27 -6.02
C GLY A 218 -5.61 -5.82 -7.37
N ALA A 219 -5.58 -6.69 -8.40
CA ALA A 219 -6.06 -6.35 -9.75
C ALA A 219 -7.53 -5.88 -9.80
N THR A 220 -8.33 -6.21 -8.79
CA THR A 220 -9.73 -5.82 -8.62
C THR A 220 -9.98 -4.97 -7.39
N ALA A 221 -8.93 -4.65 -6.61
CA ALA A 221 -9.07 -3.98 -5.33
C ALA A 221 -8.83 -2.47 -5.43
N THR A 222 -9.38 -1.72 -4.48
CA THR A 222 -9.00 -0.32 -4.22
C THR A 222 -8.09 -0.23 -2.99
N VAL A 223 -7.00 0.52 -3.10
CA VAL A 223 -6.08 0.80 -2.00
C VAL A 223 -5.92 2.30 -1.81
N GLY A 224 -6.08 2.77 -0.58
CA GLY A 224 -5.87 4.17 -0.22
C GLY A 224 -6.71 4.61 0.97
N ILE A 225 -6.89 5.93 1.07
CA ILE A 225 -7.64 6.57 2.16
C ILE A 225 -8.52 7.68 1.59
N ARG A 226 -9.66 7.94 2.22
CA ARG A 226 -10.48 9.09 1.88
C ARG A 226 -11.28 9.64 3.05
N ASP A 227 -11.58 10.93 2.94
CA ASP A 227 -12.46 11.63 3.85
C ASP A 227 -13.94 11.41 3.48
N GLU A 228 -14.80 11.88 4.37
CA GLU A 228 -16.22 12.07 4.09
C GLU A 228 -16.40 12.93 2.83
N ASN A 229 -17.29 12.47 1.94
CA ASN A 229 -17.62 13.14 0.68
C ASN A 229 -16.39 13.58 -0.15
N ALA A 230 -15.34 12.75 -0.20
CA ALA A 230 -14.08 13.09 -0.89
C ALA A 230 -14.23 13.54 -2.36
N TYR A 231 -15.29 13.11 -3.05
CA TYR A 231 -15.62 13.54 -4.41
C TYR A 231 -15.98 15.03 -4.53
N LEU A 232 -16.35 15.69 -3.42
CA LEU A 232 -16.65 17.13 -3.37
C LEU A 232 -15.43 17.97 -2.97
N ASN A 233 -14.55 17.44 -2.12
CA ASN A 233 -13.49 18.22 -1.48
C ASN A 233 -12.07 17.80 -1.90
N GLY A 234 -11.92 16.73 -2.70
CA GLY A 234 -10.63 16.21 -3.16
C GLY A 234 -9.77 15.58 -2.06
N ARG A 235 -10.32 15.35 -0.86
CA ARG A 235 -9.59 14.82 0.30
C ARG A 235 -9.57 13.29 0.27
N TYR A 236 -8.74 12.76 -0.62
CA TYR A 236 -8.43 11.34 -0.71
C TYR A 236 -6.99 11.15 -1.14
N LEU A 237 -6.46 9.94 -0.95
CA LEU A 237 -5.24 9.45 -1.56
C LEU A 237 -5.53 8.05 -2.07
N GLN A 238 -5.37 7.83 -3.37
CA GLN A 238 -5.52 6.52 -4.00
C GLN A 238 -4.15 6.00 -4.41
N TRP A 239 -3.75 4.88 -3.83
CA TRP A 239 -2.56 4.16 -4.26
C TRP A 239 -2.83 3.37 -5.54
N SER A 240 -3.95 2.65 -5.56
CA SER A 240 -4.42 1.89 -6.72
C SER A 240 -5.93 1.72 -6.70
N ASN A 241 -6.50 1.54 -7.89
CA ASN A 241 -7.86 1.05 -8.09
C ASN A 241 -7.84 0.11 -9.29
N ASN A 242 -8.19 -1.15 -9.08
CA ASN A 242 -8.19 -2.18 -10.13
C ASN A 242 -6.83 -2.28 -10.85
N GLN A 243 -5.74 -2.35 -10.09
CA GLN A 243 -4.38 -2.45 -10.62
C GLN A 243 -3.57 -3.51 -9.85
N ALA A 244 -2.94 -4.43 -10.60
CA ALA A 244 -2.09 -5.49 -10.06
C ALA A 244 -0.72 -4.94 -9.60
N VAL A 245 -0.70 -4.23 -8.46
CA VAL A 245 0.49 -3.54 -7.93
C VAL A 245 0.91 -4.00 -6.53
N LEU A 246 0.06 -4.74 -5.81
CA LEU A 246 0.34 -5.19 -4.44
C LEU A 246 1.21 -6.43 -4.49
N THR A 247 2.50 -6.31 -4.15
CA THR A 247 3.41 -7.44 -4.14
C THR A 247 3.51 -8.06 -2.75
N ASN A 248 3.72 -9.37 -2.70
CA ASN A 248 3.90 -10.09 -1.45
C ASN A 248 5.09 -9.54 -0.66
N ASN A 249 4.99 -9.61 0.67
CA ASN A 249 5.99 -9.12 1.61
C ASN A 249 6.36 -7.65 1.39
N THR A 250 5.36 -6.80 1.14
CA THR A 250 5.55 -5.35 1.02
C THR A 250 4.65 -4.58 1.97
N ALA A 251 5.00 -3.32 2.19
CA ALA A 251 4.23 -2.42 3.03
C ALA A 251 4.15 -1.03 2.39
N ILE A 252 3.06 -0.31 2.68
CA ILE A 252 2.83 1.06 2.24
C ILE A 252 2.63 1.92 3.48
N LEU A 253 3.44 2.96 3.65
CA LEU A 253 3.29 3.96 4.70
C LEU A 253 2.54 5.18 4.17
N ILE A 254 1.49 5.59 4.86
CA ILE A 254 0.71 6.80 4.58
C ILE A 254 0.83 7.75 5.76
N THR A 255 1.27 8.98 5.49
CA THR A 255 1.46 10.05 6.49
C THR A 255 0.79 11.33 6.06
N ALA A 256 0.25 12.09 7.01
CA ALA A 256 -0.21 13.44 6.74
C ALA A 256 0.97 14.30 6.27
N VAL A 257 0.78 15.06 5.20
CA VAL A 257 1.74 16.06 4.72
C VAL A 257 1.52 17.31 5.58
N PRO A 258 2.55 17.84 6.27
CA PRO A 258 2.40 19.07 7.03
C PRO A 258 1.98 20.21 6.11
N GLU A 259 1.01 21.02 6.55
CA GLU A 259 0.58 22.21 5.81
C GLU A 259 1.78 23.11 5.49
N PRO A 260 1.82 23.80 4.33
CA PRO A 260 2.93 24.69 3.96
C PRO A 260 3.27 25.73 5.04
N GLU A 261 2.27 26.15 5.80
CA GLU A 261 2.40 27.09 6.92
C GLU A 261 3.19 26.50 8.09
N SER A 262 3.14 25.19 8.32
CA SER A 262 3.95 24.51 9.34
C SER A 262 5.43 24.56 8.99
N TYR A 263 5.77 24.41 7.70
CA TYR A 263 7.14 24.61 7.22
C TYR A 263 7.55 26.09 7.30
N ALA A 264 6.66 27.01 6.92
CA ALA A 264 6.93 28.45 7.01
C ALA A 264 7.16 28.91 8.46
N MET A 265 6.37 28.40 9.41
CA MET A 265 6.49 28.68 10.84
C MET A 265 7.73 28.03 11.47
N LEU A 266 8.08 26.80 11.07
CA LEU A 266 9.34 26.16 11.46
C LEU A 266 10.54 26.98 10.97
N LEU A 267 10.52 27.40 9.70
CA LEU A 267 11.57 28.23 9.11
C LEU A 267 11.62 29.62 9.73
N ALA A 268 10.48 30.25 10.04
CA ALA A 268 10.40 31.52 10.75
C ALA A 268 10.97 31.39 12.18
N GLY A 269 10.63 30.32 12.89
CA GLY A 269 11.17 30.03 14.23
C GLY A 269 12.68 29.80 14.22
N LEU A 270 13.20 29.01 13.27
CA LEU A 270 14.64 28.78 13.11
C LEU A 270 15.39 30.05 12.72
N SER A 271 14.82 30.91 11.88
CA SER A 271 15.43 32.19 11.52
C SER A 271 15.45 33.17 12.70
N LEU A 272 14.39 33.25 13.51
CA LEU A 272 14.37 34.00 14.77
C LEU A 272 15.44 33.52 15.78
N LEU A 273 15.65 32.20 15.89
CA LEU A 273 16.74 31.62 16.69
C LEU A 273 18.13 31.98 16.14
N GLY A 274 18.31 31.95 14.81
CA GLY A 274 19.54 32.39 14.17
C GLY A 274 19.86 33.87 14.44
N PHE A 275 18.85 34.75 14.40
CA PHE A 275 19.02 36.18 14.71
C PHE A 275 19.35 36.44 16.19
N THR A 276 18.75 35.71 17.12
CA THR A 276 19.02 35.84 18.56
C THR A 276 20.42 35.35 18.94
N VAL A 277 20.91 34.27 18.32
CA VAL A 277 22.30 33.79 18.49
C VAL A 277 23.31 34.80 17.92
N ARG A 278 23.02 35.41 16.76
CA ARG A 278 23.88 36.42 16.13
C ARG A 278 23.98 37.71 16.98
N ARG A 279 22.88 38.15 17.59
CA ARG A 279 22.90 39.31 18.52
C ARG A 279 23.74 39.07 19.77
N ARG A 280 23.73 37.86 20.33
CA ARG A 280 24.54 37.52 21.52
C ARG A 280 26.05 37.50 21.22
N LYS A 281 26.46 37.08 20.02
CA LYS A 281 27.88 37.15 19.60
C LYS A 281 28.35 38.59 19.31
N GLY A 282 27.46 39.47 18.83
CA GLY A 282 27.78 40.88 18.59
C GLY A 282 28.00 41.69 19.88
N ALA A 283 27.27 41.38 20.96
CA ALA A 283 27.40 42.07 22.24
C ALA A 283 28.63 41.65 23.06
N ALA A 284 29.23 40.48 22.79
CA ALA A 284 30.43 39.99 23.47
C ALA A 284 31.75 40.48 22.84
N GLY A 285 31.70 41.22 21.72
CA GLY A 285 32.87 41.71 20.99
C GLY A 285 33.24 43.17 21.25
N GLN A 286 32.53 43.89 22.12
CA GLN A 286 32.83 45.28 22.52
C GLN A 286 33.21 45.34 24.01
N SER A 287 34.33 44.71 24.38
CA SER A 287 35.04 45.01 25.63
C SER A 287 36.49 44.52 25.54
N ALA A 288 37.33 45.35 24.92
CA ALA A 288 38.78 45.42 25.09
C ALA A 288 39.26 46.73 24.47
#